data_AF-A0A8K0P8D1-F1
#
_entry.id   AF-A0A8K0P8D1-F1
#
_cell.length_a   1.000
_cell.length_b   1.000
_cell.length_c   1.000
_cell.angle_alpha   90.00
_cell.angle_beta   90.00
_cell.angle_gamma   90.00
#
_symmetry.space_group_name_H-M   'P 1'
#
loop_
_entity.id
_entity.type
_entity.pdbx_description
1 polymer ?
#
loop_
_entity_poly.entity_id
_entity_poly.type
_entity_poly.pdbx_seq_one_letter_code
_entity_poly.pdbx_strand_id
1 'polypeptide(L)'
;MRAKNFGSGLVSLGLEPSPRSFVGIYSQNCPEWILAEQGAYCYSMVIVPLYDTLGPDACAYIIQQAEIGIVVCEDDAKCNLLLDKAPKCLRKLITMKEIRPATNQRAKNRGIEMLRFEEVERLGAAKNNKEVV
;
A
#
# COMPACT_ATOMS: atom_id res chain seq x y z
N MET A 1 -17.92 -6.77 -1.46
CA MET A 1 -16.95 -7.72 -0.85
C MET A 1 -15.74 -6.92 -0.39
N ARG A 2 -15.12 -7.28 0.74
CA ARG A 2 -14.00 -6.53 1.34
C ARG A 2 -12.83 -6.29 0.38
N ALA A 3 -12.36 -7.35 -0.29
CA ALA A 3 -11.29 -7.26 -1.29
C ALA A 3 -11.62 -6.28 -2.43
N LYS A 4 -12.80 -6.40 -3.04
CA LYS A 4 -13.29 -5.47 -4.07
C LYS A 4 -13.33 -4.01 -3.56
N ASN A 5 -13.77 -3.80 -2.33
CA ASN A 5 -13.81 -2.47 -1.74
C ASN A 5 -12.40 -1.92 -1.56
N PHE A 6 -11.44 -2.73 -1.10
CA PHE A 6 -10.05 -2.31 -1.00
C PHE A 6 -9.46 -1.94 -2.37
N GLY A 7 -9.65 -2.79 -3.40
CA GLY A 7 -9.24 -2.50 -4.77
C GLY A 7 -9.85 -1.21 -5.34
N SER A 8 -11.16 -1.00 -5.14
CA SER A 8 -11.85 0.25 -5.51
C SER A 8 -11.25 1.45 -4.78
N GLY A 9 -10.84 1.26 -3.53
CA GLY A 9 -10.16 2.26 -2.72
C GLY A 9 -8.81 2.64 -3.31
N LEU A 10 -7.99 1.66 -3.69
CA LEU A 10 -6.71 1.89 -4.37
C LEU A 10 -6.87 2.72 -5.65
N VAL A 11 -7.89 2.42 -6.47
CA VAL A 11 -8.22 3.22 -7.66
C VAL A 11 -8.60 4.65 -7.29
N SER A 12 -9.40 4.80 -6.22
CA SER A 12 -9.81 6.11 -5.71
C SER A 12 -8.65 6.93 -5.14
N LEU A 13 -7.55 6.27 -4.74
CA LEU A 13 -6.31 6.91 -4.29
C LEU A 13 -5.37 7.30 -5.46
N GLY A 14 -5.81 7.06 -6.69
CA GLY A 14 -5.15 7.48 -7.93
C GLY A 14 -4.32 6.41 -8.62
N LEU A 15 -4.46 5.12 -8.25
CA LEU A 15 -3.89 4.03 -9.05
C LEU A 15 -4.74 3.74 -10.27
N GLU A 16 -4.10 3.56 -11.41
CA GLU A 16 -4.76 3.18 -12.65
C GLU A 16 -5.10 1.68 -12.61
N PRO A 17 -6.34 1.26 -12.92
CA PRO A 17 -6.69 -0.16 -13.11
C PRO A 17 -5.96 -0.76 -14.32
N SER A 18 -4.74 -1.28 -14.11
CA SER A 18 -3.85 -1.66 -15.22
C SER A 18 -2.75 -2.62 -14.74
N PRO A 19 -2.30 -3.57 -15.58
CA PRO A 19 -1.17 -4.44 -15.27
C PRO A 19 0.18 -3.71 -15.15
N ARG A 20 0.21 -2.40 -15.44
CA ARG A 20 1.37 -1.53 -15.22
C ARG A 20 1.37 -0.84 -13.86
N SER A 21 0.28 -0.97 -13.09
CA SER A 21 0.16 -0.39 -11.76
C SER A 21 0.61 -1.40 -10.71
N PHE A 22 1.66 -1.04 -9.98
CA PHE A 22 2.24 -1.87 -8.93
C PHE A 22 1.84 -1.39 -7.54
N VAL A 23 1.50 -2.33 -6.66
CA VAL A 23 1.17 -2.08 -5.25
C VAL A 23 2.12 -2.90 -4.38
N GLY A 24 2.89 -2.23 -3.54
CA GLY A 24 3.76 -2.92 -2.60
C GLY A 24 2.93 -3.48 -1.43
N ILE A 25 3.28 -4.66 -0.93
CA ILE A 25 2.77 -5.14 0.35
C ILE A 25 3.96 -5.58 1.21
N TYR A 26 4.11 -4.94 2.38
CA TYR A 26 5.12 -5.24 3.37
C TYR A 26 4.48 -5.70 4.68
N SER A 27 4.23 -7.00 4.79
CA SER A 27 3.53 -7.62 5.90
C SER A 27 3.82 -9.12 5.93
N GLN A 28 3.68 -9.73 7.11
CA GLN A 28 3.59 -11.18 7.22
C GLN A 28 2.19 -11.67 6.79
N ASN A 29 2.01 -12.99 6.72
CA ASN A 29 0.75 -13.62 6.32
C ASN A 29 -0.38 -13.20 7.28
N CYS A 30 -1.38 -12.51 6.75
CA CYS A 30 -2.56 -12.06 7.47
C CYS A 30 -3.78 -11.98 6.52
N PRO A 31 -5.01 -11.87 7.04
CA PRO A 31 -6.19 -11.67 6.21
C PRO A 31 -6.10 -10.43 5.32
N GLU A 32 -5.57 -9.32 5.82
CA GLU A 32 -5.40 -8.06 5.08
C GLU A 32 -4.47 -8.21 3.88
N TRP A 33 -3.45 -9.06 3.97
CA TRP A 33 -2.58 -9.40 2.85
C TRP A 33 -3.39 -10.00 1.70
N ILE A 34 -4.21 -11.01 2.01
CA ILE A 34 -5.04 -11.71 1.01
C ILE A 34 -6.11 -10.78 0.45
N LEU A 35 -6.69 -9.92 1.29
CA LEU A 35 -7.66 -8.92 0.84
C LEU A 35 -7.04 -7.87 -0.09
N ALA A 36 -5.82 -7.41 0.21
CA ALA A 36 -5.09 -6.48 -0.64
C ALA A 36 -4.74 -7.12 -1.99
N GLU A 37 -4.28 -8.37 -1.97
CA GLU A 37 -3.94 -9.13 -3.17
C GLU A 37 -5.16 -9.32 -4.07
N GLN A 38 -6.23 -9.91 -3.54
CA GLN A 38 -7.47 -10.12 -4.31
C GLN A 38 -8.06 -8.78 -4.78
N GLY A 39 -7.99 -7.75 -3.94
CA GLY A 39 -8.45 -6.41 -4.27
C GLY A 39 -7.65 -5.79 -5.43
N ALA A 40 -6.35 -5.98 -5.49
CA ALA A 40 -5.53 -5.52 -6.62
C ALA A 40 -5.89 -6.26 -7.91
N TYR A 41 -6.07 -7.58 -7.85
CA TYR A 41 -6.41 -8.41 -9.01
C TYR A 41 -7.77 -8.07 -9.62
N CYS A 42 -8.76 -7.67 -8.81
CA CYS A 42 -10.05 -7.14 -9.29
C CYS A 42 -9.94 -5.92 -10.23
N TYR A 43 -8.80 -5.24 -10.26
CA TYR A 43 -8.56 -4.04 -11.07
C TYR A 43 -7.28 -4.16 -11.91
N SER A 44 -6.88 -5.39 -12.22
CA SER A 44 -5.69 -5.72 -13.02
C SER A 44 -4.37 -5.16 -12.48
N MET A 45 -4.30 -4.75 -11.21
CA MET A 45 -3.07 -4.25 -10.60
C MET A 45 -2.17 -5.40 -10.14
N VAL A 46 -0.86 -5.15 -10.08
CA VAL A 46 0.16 -6.16 -9.74
C VAL A 46 0.68 -5.94 -8.33
N ILE A 47 0.70 -7.00 -7.52
CA ILE A 47 1.29 -6.96 -6.18
C ILE A 47 2.80 -7.19 -6.23
N VAL A 48 3.54 -6.40 -5.46
CA VAL A 48 4.97 -6.58 -5.24
C VAL A 48 5.22 -6.85 -3.75
N PRO A 49 5.52 -8.10 -3.35
CA PRO A 49 5.78 -8.42 -1.96
C PRO A 49 7.14 -7.88 -1.50
N LEU A 50 7.18 -7.34 -0.29
CA LEU A 50 8.39 -6.92 0.41
C LEU A 50 8.52 -7.76 1.69
N TYR A 51 9.72 -8.26 1.98
CA TYR A 51 10.00 -9.18 3.08
C TYR A 51 11.01 -8.59 4.07
N ASP A 52 10.88 -8.98 5.34
CA ASP A 52 11.77 -8.50 6.42
C ASP A 52 13.26 -8.83 6.17
N THR A 53 13.54 -9.90 5.42
CA THR A 53 14.90 -10.35 5.10
C THR A 53 15.63 -9.53 4.05
N LEU A 54 14.93 -8.64 3.32
CA LEU A 54 15.53 -7.80 2.27
C LEU A 54 16.37 -6.65 2.84
N GLY A 55 15.96 -6.13 3.99
CA GLY A 55 16.50 -4.89 4.56
C GLY A 55 16.05 -3.62 3.81
N PRO A 56 16.32 -2.43 4.40
CA PRO A 56 15.77 -1.16 3.93
C PRO A 56 16.27 -0.73 2.55
N ASP A 57 17.54 -0.99 2.22
CA ASP A 57 18.10 -0.57 0.93
C ASP A 57 17.49 -1.37 -0.24
N ALA A 58 17.29 -2.67 -0.07
CA ALA A 58 16.65 -3.50 -1.09
C ALA A 58 15.16 -3.15 -1.25
N CYS A 59 14.43 -2.91 -0.14
CA CYS A 59 13.05 -2.44 -0.21
C CYS A 59 12.94 -1.10 -0.97
N ALA A 60 13.82 -0.15 -0.67
CA ALA A 60 13.87 1.13 -1.37
C ALA A 60 14.19 0.97 -2.86
N TYR A 61 15.14 0.09 -3.20
CA TYR A 61 15.47 -0.23 -4.58
C TYR A 61 14.27 -0.79 -5.34
N ILE A 62 13.55 -1.77 -4.77
CA ILE A 62 12.36 -2.38 -5.39
C ILE A 62 11.27 -1.34 -5.60
N ILE A 63 10.95 -0.54 -4.58
CA ILE A 63 9.93 0.51 -4.65
C ILE A 63 10.28 1.53 -5.75
N GLN A 64 11.54 1.92 -5.86
CA GLN A 64 12.00 2.86 -6.88
C GLN A 64 11.98 2.24 -8.28
N GLN A 65 12.45 0.99 -8.42
CA GLN A 65 12.57 0.30 -9.71
C GLN A 65 11.21 -0.04 -10.32
N ALA A 66 10.22 -0.39 -9.50
CA ALA A 66 8.86 -0.68 -9.92
C ALA A 66 7.92 0.54 -9.82
N GLU A 67 8.47 1.74 -9.57
CA GLU A 67 7.73 3.01 -9.45
C GLU A 67 6.51 2.93 -8.51
N ILE A 68 6.64 2.19 -7.40
CA ILE A 68 5.53 1.89 -6.49
C ILE A 68 5.16 3.14 -5.70
N GLY A 69 3.97 3.68 -5.98
CA GLY A 69 3.45 4.87 -5.30
C GLY A 69 2.72 4.59 -3.99
N ILE A 70 2.23 3.35 -3.80
CA ILE A 70 1.44 2.92 -2.63
C ILE A 70 2.00 1.61 -2.10
N VAL A 71 2.30 1.57 -0.80
CA VAL A 71 2.68 0.33 -0.10
C VAL A 71 1.72 0.09 1.07
N VAL A 72 1.20 -1.14 1.15
CA VAL A 72 0.43 -1.62 2.30
C VAL A 72 1.40 -2.19 3.34
N CYS A 73 1.43 -1.65 4.54
CA CYS A 73 2.34 -2.03 5.61
C CYS A 73 1.59 -2.61 6.82
N GLU A 74 2.16 -3.64 7.44
CA GLU A 74 1.54 -4.27 8.60
C GLU A 74 1.50 -3.37 9.83
N ASP A 75 2.65 -2.83 10.22
CA ASP A 75 2.88 -2.24 11.53
C ASP A 75 3.82 -1.02 11.48
N ASP A 76 3.97 -0.39 12.64
CA ASP A 76 4.76 0.82 12.83
C ASP A 76 6.27 0.62 12.55
N ALA A 77 6.81 -0.57 12.87
CA ALA A 77 8.22 -0.86 12.65
C ALA A 77 8.55 -0.95 11.15
N LYS A 78 7.71 -1.67 10.39
CA LYS A 78 7.84 -1.78 8.93
C LYS A 78 7.67 -0.43 8.24
N CYS A 79 6.72 0.39 8.70
CA CYS A 79 6.58 1.76 8.21
C CYS A 79 7.85 2.58 8.43
N ASN A 80 8.43 2.54 9.64
CA ASN A 80 9.66 3.28 9.93
C ASN A 80 10.84 2.82 9.09
N LEU A 81 10.97 1.51 8.83
CA LEU A 81 12.01 0.96 7.97
C LEU A 81 11.90 1.49 6.54
N LEU A 82 10.70 1.54 5.97
CA LEU A 82 10.50 2.16 4.65
C LEU A 82 10.77 3.67 4.68
N LEU A 83 10.39 4.36 5.76
CA LEU A 83 10.64 5.79 5.95
C LEU A 83 12.12 6.11 6.14
N ASP A 84 13.01 5.17 6.45
CA ASP A 84 14.46 5.42 6.53
C ASP A 84 15.03 5.74 5.14
N LYS A 85 14.58 4.99 4.13
CA LYS A 85 15.10 5.04 2.75
C LYS A 85 14.00 5.30 1.71
N ALA A 86 12.92 5.95 2.10
CA ALA A 86 11.75 6.18 1.24
C ALA A 86 12.14 6.84 -0.11
N PRO A 87 11.92 6.16 -1.24
CA PRO A 87 12.13 6.73 -2.57
C PRO A 87 11.10 7.84 -2.87
N LYS A 88 11.42 8.73 -3.82
CA LYS A 88 10.54 9.86 -4.17
C LYS A 88 9.20 9.42 -4.79
N CYS A 89 9.15 8.25 -5.40
CA CYS A 89 7.91 7.71 -5.98
C CYS A 89 6.90 7.29 -4.91
N LEU A 90 7.33 6.94 -3.68
CA LEU A 90 6.45 6.51 -2.60
C LEU A 90 5.64 7.70 -2.08
N ARG A 91 4.32 7.69 -2.33
CA ARG A 91 3.41 8.77 -1.94
C ARG A 91 2.47 8.39 -0.80
N LYS A 92 2.13 7.10 -0.66
CA LYS A 92 1.15 6.64 0.33
C LYS A 92 1.60 5.36 1.03
N LEU A 93 1.36 5.30 2.33
CA LEU A 93 1.45 4.08 3.14
C LEU A 93 0.07 3.75 3.70
N ILE A 94 -0.39 2.53 3.43
CA ILE A 94 -1.66 2.02 3.95
C ILE A 94 -1.35 1.05 5.09
N THR A 95 -1.81 1.31 6.31
CA THR A 95 -1.42 0.52 7.48
C THR A 95 -2.53 -0.42 7.95
N MET A 96 -2.15 -1.66 8.25
CA MET A 96 -3.08 -2.68 8.77
C MET A 96 -3.32 -2.50 10.26
N LYS A 97 -2.27 -2.16 11.01
CA LYS A 97 -2.32 -1.90 12.46
C LYS A 97 -2.22 -0.40 12.76
N GLU A 98 -2.43 -0.07 14.03
CA GLU A 98 -2.22 1.27 14.55
C GLU A 98 -0.75 1.68 14.45
N ILE A 99 -0.56 2.98 14.21
CA ILE A 99 0.74 3.60 14.00
C ILE A 99 0.91 4.70 15.03
N ARG A 100 2.13 4.81 15.56
CA ARG A 100 2.44 5.82 16.57
C ARG A 100 2.36 7.22 15.95
N PRO A 101 1.91 8.24 16.71
CA PRO A 101 1.86 9.62 16.22
C PRO A 101 3.20 10.13 15.67
N ALA A 102 4.32 9.69 16.28
CA ALA A 102 5.67 10.02 15.81
C ALA A 102 5.95 9.54 14.37
N THR A 103 5.51 8.33 14.03
CA THR A 103 5.66 7.75 12.70
C THR A 103 4.80 8.49 11.68
N ASN A 104 3.57 8.85 12.04
CA ASN A 104 2.70 9.68 11.20
C ASN A 104 3.33 11.05 10.92
N GLN A 105 3.88 11.71 11.94
CA GLN A 105 4.58 12.99 11.77
C GLN A 105 5.80 12.84 10.85
N ARG A 106 6.55 11.74 11.01
CA ARG A 106 7.71 11.43 10.17
C ARG A 106 7.34 11.21 8.70
N ALA A 107 6.26 10.48 8.42
CA ALA A 107 5.73 10.30 7.07
C ALA A 107 5.29 11.64 6.46
N LYS A 108 4.56 12.46 7.23
CA LYS A 108 4.13 13.80 6.81
C LYS A 108 5.30 14.72 6.45
N ASN A 109 6.38 14.70 7.24
CA ASN A 109 7.59 15.48 6.95
C ASN A 109 8.27 15.06 5.64
N ARG A 110 7.98 13.86 5.13
CA ARG A 110 8.47 13.33 3.85
C ARG A 110 7.46 13.47 2.71
N GLY A 111 6.29 14.08 2.97
CA GLY A 111 5.21 14.19 1.98
C GLY A 111 4.49 12.86 1.70
N ILE A 112 4.61 11.88 2.61
CA ILE A 112 3.95 10.58 2.49
C ILE A 112 2.65 10.62 3.29
N GLU A 113 1.54 10.31 2.63
CA GLU A 113 0.22 10.20 3.24
C GLU A 113 0.05 8.82 3.91
N MET A 114 -0.46 8.82 5.14
CA MET A 114 -0.74 7.61 5.92
C MET A 114 -2.25 7.39 5.96
N LEU A 115 -2.69 6.17 5.62
CA LEU A 115 -4.10 5.77 5.61
C LEU A 115 -4.25 4.43 6.33
N ARG A 116 -5.36 4.17 7.03
CA ARG A 116 -5.67 2.82 7.51
C ARG A 116 -6.28 1.97 6.41
N PHE A 117 -6.03 0.66 6.47
CA PHE A 117 -6.62 -0.32 5.58
C PHE A 117 -8.16 -0.18 5.47
N GLU A 118 -8.83 -0.05 6.62
CA GLU A 118 -10.28 0.12 6.70
C GLU A 118 -10.78 1.44 6.08
N GLU A 119 -9.97 2.50 6.09
CA GLU A 119 -10.32 3.77 5.44
C GLU A 119 -10.34 3.61 3.92
N VAL A 120 -9.39 2.85 3.38
CA VAL A 120 -9.33 2.52 1.96
C VAL A 120 -10.51 1.62 1.56
N GLU A 121 -10.87 0.65 2.40
CA GLU A 121 -12.09 -0.16 2.19
C GLU A 121 -13.36 0.70 2.18
N ARG A 122 -13.52 1.62 3.14
CA ARG A 122 -14.67 2.53 3.20
C ARG A 122 -14.73 3.46 2.00
N LEU A 123 -13.59 4.03 1.59
CA LEU A 123 -13.47 4.88 0.41
C LEU A 123 -13.91 4.13 -0.85
N GLY A 124 -13.40 2.92 -1.04
CA GLY A 124 -13.74 2.12 -2.21
C GLY A 124 -15.17 1.60 -2.20
N ALA A 125 -15.75 1.30 -1.03
CA ALA A 125 -17.17 0.96 -0.90
C ALA A 125 -18.06 2.14 -1.31
N ALA A 126 -17.70 3.37 -0.95
CA ALA A 126 -18.44 4.57 -1.31
C ALA A 126 -18.33 4.93 -2.81
N LYS A 127 -17.15 4.73 -3.41
CA LYS A 127 -16.90 5.05 -4.83
C LYS A 127 -17.39 3.97 -5.79
N ASN A 128 -17.31 2.71 -5.38
CA ASN A 128 -17.76 1.53 -6.14
C ASN A 128 -17.29 1.55 -7.61
N ASN A 129 -15.98 1.72 -7.82
CA ASN A 129 -15.37 1.67 -9.15
C ASN A 129 -15.68 0.34 -9.84
N LYS A 130 -15.79 0.36 -11.17
CA LYS A 130 -16.02 -0.87 -11.96
C LYS A 130 -14.73 -1.68 -12.01
N GLU A 131 -14.85 -2.97 -11.72
CA GLU A 131 -13.76 -3.94 -11.85
C GLU A 131 -13.33 -4.06 -13.31
N VAL A 132 -12.06 -4.38 -13.53
CA VAL A 132 -11.50 -4.64 -14.85
C VAL A 132 -11.29 -6.14 -14.96
N VAL A 133 -12.11 -6.78 -15.79
CA VAL A 133 -12.07 -8.21 -16.10
C VAL A 133 -11.39 -8.40 -17.44
#